data_AF-A0A2S0JWF6-F1
#
_entry.id   AF-A0A2S0JWF6-F1
#
_cell.length_a   1.000
_cell.length_b   1.000
_cell.length_c   1.000
_cell.angle_alpha   90.00
_cell.angle_beta   90.00
_cell.angle_gamma   90.00
#
_symmetry.space_group_name_H-M   'P 1'
#
loop_
_entity.id
_entity.type
_entity.pdbx_description
1 polymer ?
#
loop_
_entity_poly.entity_id
_entity_poly.type
_entity_poly.pdbx_seq_one_letter_code
_entity_poly.pdbx_strand_id
1 'polypeptide(L)'
;MELYTNLRQGEKGAWLSIATYLILSSVKLTIGYIGTSEALKADGLNNTTDIIASIAVLIGLRIAQRPPDSNHQYGHLRAETVASLVASFIMLIVGLQVLIASLQGLWEPSGTTPSLLTAFVAIGSAAVMYVVYRYNLALAKKIRSAAVKAAAYDNRSDALVSIGTAIGIFGAIFGFPIIDTLTALVVAFLIIKTAVEIFWEAVQSLTDAFDIDEVETLSVLIRNVSGVIELLDFKGRAHGNMYFIDVTVTVDPYLNVFESHRITEEIEHTIMRENRFCQVLVHIEPHIEELPPTSKSQSPTI
;
A
#
# COMPACT_ATOMS: atom_id res chain seq x y z
N MET A 1 17.63 10.74 -9.37
CA MET A 1 18.38 9.46 -9.56
C MET A 1 18.00 8.43 -8.49
N GLU A 2 17.86 8.84 -7.23
CA GLU A 2 17.52 7.97 -6.08
C GLU A 2 16.10 7.33 -6.16
N LEU A 3 15.13 8.05 -6.74
CA LEU A 3 13.76 7.59 -6.97
C LEU A 3 13.68 6.29 -7.78
N TYR A 4 14.28 6.27 -8.97
CA TYR A 4 14.26 5.11 -9.86
C TYR A 4 15.06 3.92 -9.29
N THR A 5 16.14 4.19 -8.55
CA THR A 5 16.87 3.13 -7.84
C THR A 5 16.02 2.47 -6.74
N ASN A 6 15.19 3.24 -6.05
CA ASN A 6 14.27 2.71 -5.04
C ASN A 6 13.19 1.82 -5.66
N LEU A 7 12.58 2.25 -6.77
CA LEU A 7 11.61 1.43 -7.50
C LEU A 7 12.24 0.12 -8.02
N ARG A 8 13.48 0.18 -8.50
CA ARG A 8 14.24 -1.01 -8.94
C ARG A 8 14.57 -1.96 -7.78
N GLN A 9 14.72 -1.46 -6.55
CA GLN A 9 14.82 -2.31 -5.37
C GLN A 9 13.50 -3.02 -5.08
N GLY A 10 12.35 -2.37 -5.33
CA GLY A 10 11.02 -2.96 -5.18
C GLY A 10 10.81 -4.22 -6.00
N GLU A 11 11.38 -4.31 -7.22
CA GLU A 11 11.34 -5.53 -8.04
C GLU A 11 11.92 -6.74 -7.33
N LYS A 12 12.94 -6.57 -6.47
CA LYS A 12 13.53 -7.68 -5.71
C LYS A 12 12.51 -8.31 -4.77
N GLY A 13 11.66 -7.49 -4.15
CA GLY A 13 10.58 -7.97 -3.28
C GLY A 13 9.54 -8.76 -4.05
N ALA A 14 9.10 -8.24 -5.20
CA ALA A 14 8.14 -8.94 -6.08
C ALA A 14 8.71 -10.27 -6.61
N TRP A 15 9.98 -10.29 -7.05
CA TRP A 15 10.63 -11.53 -7.49
C TRP A 15 10.79 -12.55 -6.36
N LEU A 16 11.10 -12.09 -5.15
CA LEU A 16 11.17 -12.97 -3.98
C LEU A 16 9.80 -13.62 -3.71
N SER A 17 8.71 -12.85 -3.76
CA SER A 17 7.36 -13.39 -3.60
C SER A 17 7.04 -14.41 -4.70
N ILE A 18 7.24 -14.06 -5.97
CA ILE A 18 6.97 -14.95 -7.12
C ILE A 18 7.74 -16.27 -6.99
N ALA A 19 9.04 -16.21 -6.70
CA ALA A 19 9.87 -17.39 -6.55
C ALA A 19 9.41 -18.26 -5.37
N THR A 20 9.06 -17.63 -4.25
CA THR A 20 8.55 -18.33 -3.07
C THR A 20 7.22 -19.00 -3.36
N TYR A 21 6.28 -18.30 -4.01
CA TYR A 21 4.98 -18.85 -4.38
C TYR A 21 5.09 -20.02 -5.35
N LEU A 22 5.98 -19.95 -6.35
CA LEU A 22 6.24 -21.07 -7.26
C LEU A 22 6.73 -22.32 -6.51
N ILE A 23 7.66 -22.14 -5.55
CA ILE A 23 8.20 -23.24 -4.76
C ILE A 23 7.13 -23.81 -3.82
N LEU A 24 6.46 -22.95 -3.05
CA LEU A 24 5.48 -23.38 -2.06
C LEU A 24 4.24 -24.00 -2.70
N SER A 25 3.70 -23.43 -3.78
CA SER A 25 2.56 -24.03 -4.50
C SER A 25 2.91 -25.43 -5.02
N SER A 26 4.09 -25.60 -5.64
CA SER A 26 4.56 -26.90 -6.12
C SER A 26 4.67 -27.93 -5.00
N VAL A 27 5.26 -27.55 -3.86
CA VAL A 27 5.42 -28.44 -2.69
C VAL A 27 4.07 -28.76 -2.05
N LYS A 28 3.24 -27.76 -1.77
CA LYS A 28 1.92 -27.92 -1.15
C LYS A 28 1.00 -28.80 -1.98
N LEU A 29 0.90 -28.56 -3.30
CA LEU A 29 0.06 -29.37 -4.18
C LEU A 29 0.55 -30.82 -4.24
N THR A 30 1.85 -31.04 -4.45
CA THR A 30 2.42 -32.39 -4.53
C THR A 30 2.17 -33.18 -3.23
N ILE A 31 2.50 -32.59 -2.08
CA ILE A 31 2.30 -33.23 -0.77
C ILE A 31 0.81 -33.33 -0.41
N GLY A 32 -0.01 -32.37 -0.83
CA GLY A 32 -1.47 -32.38 -0.64
C GLY A 32 -2.13 -33.56 -1.34
N TYR A 33 -1.71 -33.89 -2.56
CA TYR A 33 -2.17 -35.10 -3.27
C TYR A 33 -1.68 -36.39 -2.60
N ILE A 34 -0.39 -36.48 -2.29
CA ILE A 34 0.19 -37.69 -1.67
C ILE A 34 -0.40 -37.94 -0.27
N GLY A 35 -0.59 -36.89 0.53
CA GLY A 35 -1.12 -36.96 1.88
C GLY A 35 -2.63 -36.81 1.98
N THR A 36 -3.35 -36.86 0.84
CA THR A 36 -4.81 -36.78 0.72
C THR A 36 -5.42 -35.63 1.54
N SER A 37 -4.80 -34.45 1.50
CA SER A 37 -5.21 -33.27 2.26
C SER A 37 -5.84 -32.23 1.33
N GLU A 38 -7.16 -32.08 1.38
CA GLU A 38 -7.86 -31.03 0.63
C GLU A 38 -7.47 -29.63 1.12
N ALA A 39 -7.29 -29.45 2.43
CA ALA A 39 -6.85 -28.18 3.01
C ALA A 39 -5.48 -27.73 2.47
N LEU A 40 -4.49 -28.64 2.37
CA LEU A 40 -3.17 -28.31 1.82
C LEU A 40 -3.21 -28.07 0.31
N LYS A 41 -4.06 -28.79 -0.43
CA LYS A 41 -4.27 -28.55 -1.87
C LYS A 41 -4.88 -27.17 -2.12
N ALA A 42 -5.89 -26.79 -1.33
CA ALA A 42 -6.52 -25.48 -1.41
C ALA A 42 -5.52 -24.35 -1.13
N ASP A 43 -4.70 -24.49 -0.08
CA ASP A 43 -3.61 -23.55 0.24
C ASP A 43 -2.57 -23.47 -0.90
N GLY A 44 -2.20 -24.61 -1.51
CA GLY A 44 -1.30 -24.63 -2.67
C GLY A 44 -1.89 -23.96 -3.93
N LEU A 45 -3.20 -24.12 -4.17
CA LEU A 45 -3.90 -23.47 -5.27
C LEU A 45 -4.01 -21.96 -5.05
N ASN A 46 -4.23 -21.53 -3.80
CA ASN A 46 -4.20 -20.11 -3.42
C ASN A 46 -2.85 -19.47 -3.77
N ASN A 47 -1.75 -20.11 -3.36
CA ASN A 47 -0.41 -19.63 -3.72
C ASN A 47 -0.14 -19.62 -5.23
N THR A 48 -0.92 -20.33 -6.04
CA THR A 48 -0.83 -20.24 -7.50
C THR A 48 -1.51 -18.96 -8.01
N THR A 49 -2.64 -18.55 -7.42
CA THR A 49 -3.28 -17.26 -7.75
C THR A 49 -2.46 -16.06 -7.29
N ASP A 50 -1.72 -16.18 -6.20
CA ASP A 50 -0.87 -15.10 -5.66
C ASP A 50 0.35 -14.80 -6.55
N ILE A 51 0.76 -15.76 -7.39
CA ILE A 51 1.74 -15.53 -8.46
C ILE A 51 1.21 -14.49 -9.44
N ILE A 52 -0.07 -14.55 -9.81
CA ILE A 52 -0.69 -13.61 -10.75
C ILE A 52 -0.73 -12.22 -10.12
N ALA A 53 -1.14 -12.11 -8.85
CA ALA A 53 -1.11 -10.84 -8.11
C ALA A 53 0.31 -10.26 -8.03
N SER A 54 1.30 -11.09 -7.73
CA SER A 54 2.71 -10.68 -7.65
C SER A 54 3.28 -10.25 -9.00
N ILE A 55 2.86 -10.89 -10.10
CA ILE A 55 3.20 -10.46 -11.46
C ILE A 55 2.56 -9.08 -11.77
N ALA A 56 1.30 -8.86 -11.38
CA ALA A 56 0.66 -7.55 -11.55
C ALA A 56 1.42 -6.45 -10.80
N VAL A 57 1.86 -6.74 -9.56
CA VAL A 57 2.74 -5.85 -8.78
C VAL A 57 4.06 -5.58 -9.52
N LEU A 58 4.72 -6.62 -10.02
CA LEU A 58 5.98 -6.49 -10.77
C LEU A 58 5.82 -5.63 -12.03
N ILE A 59 4.72 -5.83 -12.78
CA ILE A 59 4.42 -5.04 -13.97
C ILE A 59 4.22 -3.57 -13.60
N GLY A 60 3.41 -3.27 -12.57
CA GLY A 60 3.20 -1.90 -12.12
C GLY A 60 4.49 -1.21 -11.68
N LEU A 61 5.35 -1.92 -10.92
CA LEU A 61 6.67 -1.42 -10.54
C LEU A 61 7.56 -1.11 -11.74
N ARG A 62 7.52 -1.93 -12.81
CA ARG A 62 8.28 -1.69 -14.04
C ARG A 62 7.73 -0.53 -14.85
N ILE A 63 6.42 -0.36 -14.89
CA ILE A 63 5.79 0.79 -15.56
C ILE A 63 6.14 2.07 -14.79
N ALA A 64 6.06 2.06 -13.46
CA ALA A 64 6.38 3.21 -12.61
C ALA A 64 7.83 3.71 -12.77
N GLN A 65 8.76 2.82 -13.15
CA GLN A 65 10.15 3.17 -13.44
C GLN A 65 10.35 3.94 -14.75
N ARG A 66 9.33 4.05 -15.60
CA ARG A 66 9.46 4.80 -16.86
C ARG A 66 9.57 6.30 -16.58
N PRO A 67 10.57 6.99 -17.17
CA PRO A 67 10.68 8.43 -17.04
C PRO A 67 9.46 9.14 -17.68
N PRO A 68 9.29 10.45 -17.42
CA PRO A 68 8.33 11.27 -18.13
C PRO A 68 8.47 11.16 -19.64
N ASP A 69 7.33 11.16 -20.33
CA ASP A 69 7.23 11.15 -21.79
C ASP A 69 6.16 12.14 -22.27
N SER A 70 5.84 12.13 -23.56
CA SER A 70 4.95 13.11 -24.18
C SER A 70 3.50 13.07 -23.66
N ASN A 71 3.01 11.91 -23.20
CA ASN A 71 1.66 11.77 -22.67
C ASN A 71 1.61 11.63 -21.13
N HIS A 72 2.76 11.49 -20.47
CA HIS A 72 2.90 11.48 -19.01
C HIS A 72 4.05 12.42 -18.57
N GLN A 73 3.78 13.72 -18.54
CA GLN A 73 4.78 14.75 -18.20
C GLN A 73 5.30 14.68 -16.75
N TYR A 74 4.52 14.10 -15.84
CA TYR A 74 4.93 13.82 -14.46
C TYR A 74 5.52 12.41 -14.27
N GLY A 75 5.65 11.64 -15.35
CA GLY A 75 6.10 10.25 -15.31
C GLY A 75 4.99 9.26 -14.92
N HIS A 76 5.41 8.02 -14.66
CA HIS A 76 4.51 6.87 -14.54
C HIS A 76 4.29 6.38 -13.11
N LEU A 77 4.68 7.16 -12.09
CA LEU A 77 4.71 6.74 -10.69
C LEU A 77 3.37 6.19 -10.18
N ARG A 78 2.24 6.74 -10.66
CA ARG A 78 0.89 6.27 -10.32
C ARG A 78 0.62 4.81 -10.73
N ALA A 79 1.37 4.25 -11.68
CA ALA A 79 1.25 2.83 -12.05
C ALA A 79 1.54 1.90 -10.86
N GLU A 80 2.34 2.35 -9.89
CA GLU A 80 2.56 1.63 -8.65
C GLU A 80 1.28 1.57 -7.79
N THR A 81 0.61 2.71 -7.61
CA THR A 81 -0.66 2.79 -6.88
C THR A 81 -1.73 1.93 -7.56
N VAL A 82 -1.78 1.94 -8.90
CA VAL A 82 -2.68 1.07 -9.68
C VAL A 82 -2.36 -0.41 -9.44
N ALA A 83 -1.09 -0.79 -9.40
CA ALA A 83 -0.71 -2.17 -9.05
C ALA A 83 -1.15 -2.55 -7.63
N SER A 84 -0.99 -1.67 -6.66
CA SER A 84 -1.50 -1.87 -5.29
C SER A 84 -3.02 -2.07 -5.28
N LEU A 85 -3.75 -1.26 -6.04
CA LEU A 85 -5.21 -1.38 -6.18
C LEU A 85 -5.59 -2.74 -6.77
N VAL A 86 -4.96 -3.15 -7.87
CA VAL A 86 -5.20 -4.45 -8.52
C VAL A 86 -4.87 -5.61 -7.59
N ALA A 87 -3.74 -5.55 -6.88
CA ALA A 87 -3.34 -6.59 -5.92
C ALA A 87 -4.35 -6.71 -4.77
N SER A 88 -4.77 -5.58 -4.18
CA SER A 88 -5.77 -5.58 -3.11
C SER A 88 -7.13 -6.10 -3.58
N PHE A 89 -7.51 -5.84 -4.83
CA PHE A 89 -8.73 -6.37 -5.41
C PHE A 89 -8.67 -7.89 -5.62
N ILE A 90 -7.54 -8.42 -6.10
CA ILE A 90 -7.32 -9.88 -6.19
C ILE A 90 -7.39 -10.51 -4.79
N MET A 91 -6.70 -9.91 -3.81
CA MET A 91 -6.72 -10.35 -2.41
C MET A 91 -8.14 -10.36 -1.83
N LEU A 92 -8.98 -9.37 -2.17
CA LEU A 92 -10.38 -9.31 -1.73
C LEU A 92 -11.20 -10.46 -2.33
N ILE A 93 -11.04 -10.73 -3.64
CA ILE A 93 -11.71 -11.86 -4.30
C ILE A 93 -11.32 -13.18 -3.65
N VAL A 94 -10.03 -13.38 -3.41
CA VAL A 94 -9.50 -14.57 -2.73
C VAL A 94 -10.09 -14.70 -1.32
N GLY A 95 -10.07 -13.63 -0.53
CA GLY A 95 -10.66 -13.62 0.81
C GLY A 95 -12.15 -13.97 0.81
N LEU A 96 -12.92 -13.48 -0.17
CA LEU A 96 -14.33 -13.83 -0.34
C LEU A 96 -14.53 -15.29 -0.75
N GLN A 97 -13.68 -15.82 -1.65
CA GLN A 97 -13.72 -17.23 -2.03
C GLN A 97 -13.47 -18.14 -0.82
N VAL A 98 -12.46 -17.82 0.00
CA VAL A 98 -12.18 -18.57 1.24
C VAL A 98 -13.35 -18.46 2.21
N LEU A 99 -13.95 -17.28 2.37
CA LEU A 99 -15.12 -17.09 3.23
C LEU A 99 -16.30 -17.97 2.78
N ILE A 100 -16.64 -17.95 1.48
CA ILE A 100 -17.74 -18.74 0.92
C ILE A 100 -17.47 -20.23 1.08
N ALA A 101 -16.27 -20.69 0.73
CA ALA A 101 -15.88 -22.09 0.87
C ALA A 101 -15.94 -22.56 2.34
N SER A 102 -15.50 -21.71 3.27
CA SER A 102 -15.56 -22.01 4.71
C SER A 102 -17.01 -22.08 5.21
N LEU A 103 -17.88 -21.17 4.74
CA LEU A 103 -19.30 -21.23 5.08
C LEU A 103 -19.95 -22.52 4.57
N GLN A 104 -19.66 -22.93 3.33
CA GLN A 104 -20.15 -24.19 2.77
C GLN A 104 -19.64 -25.41 3.56
N GLY A 105 -18.38 -25.39 3.97
CA GLY A 105 -17.75 -26.45 4.77
C GLY A 105 -18.35 -26.64 6.17
N LEU A 106 -19.20 -25.72 6.67
CA LEU A 106 -19.96 -25.95 7.91
C LEU A 106 -21.07 -27.00 7.75
N TRP A 107 -21.60 -27.17 6.53
CA TRP A 107 -22.68 -28.11 6.23
C TRP A 107 -22.19 -29.47 5.73
N GLU A 108 -21.00 -29.54 5.14
CA GLU A 108 -20.39 -30.78 4.64
C GLU A 108 -18.97 -30.98 5.21
N PRO A 109 -18.84 -31.51 6.45
CA PRO A 109 -17.53 -31.82 7.01
C PRO A 109 -16.85 -32.92 6.18
N SER A 110 -15.70 -32.62 5.59
CA SER A 110 -14.91 -33.63 4.88
C SER A 110 -14.35 -34.65 5.87
N GLY A 111 -14.64 -35.93 5.64
CA GLY A 111 -14.38 -37.03 6.57
C GLY A 111 -13.02 -37.72 6.40
N THR A 112 -12.07 -37.16 5.65
CA THR A 112 -10.76 -37.80 5.43
C THR A 112 -9.72 -37.24 6.38
N THR A 113 -9.11 -38.11 7.18
CA THR A 113 -7.99 -37.77 8.08
C THR A 113 -6.71 -37.58 7.25
N PRO A 114 -6.18 -36.35 7.14
CA PRO A 114 -4.99 -36.11 6.34
C PRO A 114 -3.73 -36.64 7.03
N SER A 115 -2.67 -36.87 6.25
CA SER A 115 -1.37 -37.29 6.79
C SER A 115 -0.73 -36.21 7.67
N LEU A 116 -0.04 -36.60 8.76
CA LEU A 116 0.75 -35.67 9.59
C LEU A 116 1.79 -34.88 8.78
N LEU A 117 2.28 -35.43 7.67
CA LEU A 117 3.21 -34.76 6.77
C LEU A 117 2.62 -33.44 6.22
N THR A 118 1.31 -33.38 5.94
CA THR A 118 0.68 -32.21 5.34
C THR A 118 0.60 -31.04 6.33
N ALA A 119 0.44 -31.32 7.63
CA ALA A 119 0.49 -30.32 8.68
C ALA A 119 1.87 -29.68 8.82
N PHE A 120 2.95 -30.48 8.77
CA PHE A 120 4.32 -29.95 8.84
C PHE A 120 4.67 -29.10 7.62
N VAL A 121 4.19 -29.46 6.42
CA VAL A 121 4.36 -28.63 5.22
C VAL A 121 3.60 -27.32 5.34
N ALA A 122 2.38 -27.32 5.89
CA ALA A 122 1.63 -26.10 6.16
C ALA A 122 2.38 -25.18 7.14
N ILE A 123 2.90 -25.72 8.26
CA ILE A 123 3.72 -24.94 9.21
C ILE A 123 4.98 -24.38 8.55
N GLY A 124 5.71 -25.21 7.79
CA GLY A 124 6.92 -24.77 7.08
C GLY A 124 6.63 -23.64 6.10
N SER A 125 5.51 -23.76 5.37
CA SER A 125 5.05 -22.73 4.44
C SER A 125 4.69 -21.43 5.16
N ALA A 126 3.98 -21.50 6.29
CA ALA A 126 3.68 -20.34 7.10
C ALA A 126 4.95 -19.63 7.58
N ALA A 127 5.96 -20.37 8.03
CA ALA A 127 7.22 -19.81 8.47
C ALA A 127 7.96 -19.10 7.33
N VAL A 128 8.04 -19.74 6.16
CA VAL A 128 8.66 -19.14 4.96
C VAL A 128 7.93 -17.87 4.55
N MET A 129 6.60 -17.90 4.44
CA MET A 129 5.79 -16.74 4.06
C MET A 129 5.90 -15.59 5.07
N TYR A 130 5.99 -15.91 6.37
CA TYR A 130 6.23 -14.90 7.39
C TYR A 130 7.58 -14.20 7.22
N VAL A 131 8.65 -14.95 6.89
CA VAL A 131 9.97 -14.36 6.60
C VAL A 131 9.91 -13.46 5.37
N VAL A 132 9.26 -13.90 4.29
CA VAL A 132 9.07 -13.10 3.07
C VAL A 132 8.27 -11.83 3.37
N TYR A 133 7.19 -11.93 4.13
CA TYR A 133 6.43 -10.78 4.62
C TYR A 133 7.31 -9.77 5.35
N ARG A 134 8.13 -10.22 6.30
CA ARG A 134 9.00 -9.32 7.09
C ARG A 134 10.03 -8.62 6.21
N TYR A 135 10.61 -9.34 5.25
CA TYR A 135 11.52 -8.75 4.26
C TYR A 135 10.81 -7.70 3.40
N ASN A 136 9.66 -8.05 2.80
CA ASN A 136 8.93 -7.16 1.91
C ASN A 136 8.34 -5.96 2.64
N LEU A 137 7.89 -6.11 3.88
CA LEU A 137 7.41 -4.98 4.67
C LEU A 137 8.55 -4.01 5.03
N ALA A 138 9.72 -4.54 5.40
CA ALA A 138 10.89 -3.71 5.66
C ALA A 138 11.34 -2.97 4.40
N LEU A 139 11.34 -3.66 3.24
CA LEU A 139 11.64 -3.07 1.95
C LEU A 139 10.62 -1.98 1.59
N ALA A 140 9.32 -2.28 1.66
CA ALA A 140 8.23 -1.35 1.36
C ALA A 140 8.35 -0.05 2.15
N LYS A 141 8.61 -0.15 3.47
CA LYS A 141 8.82 1.03 4.33
C LYS A 141 10.07 1.81 3.93
N LYS A 142 11.17 1.13 3.61
CA LYS A 142 12.43 1.76 3.21
C LYS A 142 12.30 2.56 1.91
N ILE A 143 11.57 2.04 0.92
CA ILE A 143 11.44 2.67 -0.41
C ILE A 143 10.11 3.44 -0.58
N ARG A 144 9.29 3.51 0.47
CA ARG A 144 7.91 4.06 0.48
C ARG A 144 7.02 3.52 -0.62
N SER A 145 7.11 2.21 -0.88
CA SER A 145 6.37 1.57 -1.98
C SER A 145 5.04 1.01 -1.53
N ALA A 146 3.95 1.54 -2.09
CA ALA A 146 2.59 1.03 -1.88
C ALA A 146 2.41 -0.36 -2.50
N ALA A 147 2.97 -0.60 -3.69
CA ALA A 147 2.84 -1.90 -4.36
C ALA A 147 3.59 -3.02 -3.63
N VAL A 148 4.81 -2.75 -3.12
CA VAL A 148 5.56 -3.72 -2.30
C VAL A 148 4.91 -3.88 -0.93
N LYS A 149 4.31 -2.82 -0.36
CA LYS A 149 3.49 -2.92 0.86
C LYS A 149 2.34 -3.90 0.63
N ALA A 150 1.57 -3.73 -0.45
CA ALA A 150 0.46 -4.63 -0.79
C ALA A 150 0.93 -6.09 -0.92
N ALA A 151 2.01 -6.33 -1.65
CA ALA A 151 2.60 -7.67 -1.76
C ALA A 151 3.07 -8.24 -0.40
N ALA A 152 3.62 -7.41 0.49
CA ALA A 152 3.99 -7.86 1.83
C ALA A 152 2.76 -8.31 2.64
N TYR A 153 1.67 -7.54 2.61
CA TYR A 153 0.44 -7.91 3.32
C TYR A 153 -0.23 -9.14 2.72
N ASP A 154 -0.13 -9.35 1.41
CA ASP A 154 -0.50 -10.61 0.75
C ASP A 154 0.31 -11.78 1.30
N ASN A 155 1.65 -11.63 1.38
CA ASN A 155 2.52 -12.65 1.98
C ASN A 155 2.15 -12.95 3.45
N ARG A 156 1.69 -11.94 4.20
CA ARG A 156 1.20 -12.13 5.57
C ARG A 156 -0.12 -12.91 5.59
N SER A 157 -1.04 -12.59 4.69
CA SER A 157 -2.30 -13.32 4.52
C SER A 157 -2.03 -14.80 4.27
N ASP A 158 -1.09 -15.13 3.39
CA ASP A 158 -0.72 -16.53 3.13
C ASP A 158 -0.07 -17.23 4.32
N ALA A 159 0.75 -16.52 5.10
CA ALA A 159 1.28 -17.08 6.33
C ALA A 159 0.14 -17.46 7.31
N LEU A 160 -0.90 -16.62 7.39
CA LEU A 160 -2.09 -16.89 8.21
C LEU A 160 -2.95 -18.02 7.65
N VAL A 161 -3.11 -18.09 6.32
CA VAL A 161 -3.81 -19.21 5.64
C VAL A 161 -3.10 -20.51 5.94
N SER A 162 -1.78 -20.60 5.75
CA SER A 162 -1.01 -21.80 6.04
C SER A 162 -1.02 -22.19 7.52
N ILE A 163 -1.04 -21.23 8.45
CA ILE A 163 -1.28 -21.52 9.88
C ILE A 163 -2.67 -22.12 10.07
N GLY A 164 -3.69 -21.54 9.43
CA GLY A 164 -5.05 -22.04 9.47
C GLY A 164 -5.17 -23.46 8.94
N THR A 165 -4.57 -23.73 7.79
CA THR A 165 -4.46 -25.07 7.20
C THR A 165 -3.78 -26.04 8.15
N ALA A 166 -2.68 -25.66 8.81
CA ALA A 166 -2.02 -26.52 9.79
C ALA A 166 -2.94 -26.85 10.98
N ILE A 167 -3.61 -25.83 11.55
CA ILE A 167 -4.56 -25.99 12.65
C ILE A 167 -5.73 -26.90 12.23
N GLY A 168 -6.26 -26.70 11.03
CA GLY A 168 -7.33 -27.53 10.47
C GLY A 168 -6.93 -28.99 10.28
N ILE A 169 -5.74 -29.25 9.73
CA ILE A 169 -5.21 -30.61 9.58
C ILE A 169 -5.02 -31.27 10.95
N PHE A 170 -4.44 -30.57 11.93
CA PHE A 170 -4.32 -31.11 13.29
C PHE A 170 -5.69 -31.38 13.91
N GLY A 171 -6.64 -30.44 13.79
CA GLY A 171 -8.01 -30.60 14.24
C GLY A 171 -8.66 -31.85 13.67
N ALA A 172 -8.57 -32.07 12.36
CA ALA A 172 -9.09 -33.26 11.69
C ALA A 172 -8.43 -34.56 12.21
N ILE A 173 -7.11 -34.56 12.44
CA ILE A 173 -6.38 -35.72 13.00
C ILE A 173 -6.85 -36.05 14.43
N PHE A 174 -7.14 -35.04 15.25
CA PHE A 174 -7.65 -35.22 16.61
C PHE A 174 -9.17 -35.46 16.69
N GLY A 175 -9.87 -35.59 15.55
CA GLY A 175 -11.31 -35.86 15.51
C GLY A 175 -12.20 -34.62 15.63
N PHE A 176 -11.64 -33.42 15.42
CA PHE A 176 -12.34 -32.14 15.39
C PHE A 176 -12.25 -31.43 14.02
N PRO A 177 -12.84 -31.97 12.93
CA PRO A 177 -12.78 -31.35 11.61
C PRO A 177 -13.34 -29.92 11.55
N ILE A 178 -14.29 -29.58 12.43
CA ILE A 178 -14.91 -28.25 12.48
C ILE A 178 -13.93 -27.13 12.82
N ILE A 179 -12.78 -27.46 13.44
CA ILE A 179 -11.72 -26.50 13.75
C ILE A 179 -11.12 -25.91 12.47
N ASP A 180 -11.01 -26.69 11.39
CA ASP A 180 -10.54 -26.22 10.09
C ASP A 180 -11.45 -25.10 9.57
N THR A 181 -12.75 -25.37 9.53
CA THR A 181 -13.76 -24.42 9.06
C THR A 181 -13.79 -23.13 9.89
N LEU A 182 -13.72 -23.24 11.22
CA LEU A 182 -13.69 -22.06 12.10
C LEU A 182 -12.42 -21.24 11.89
N THR A 183 -11.28 -21.90 11.72
CA THR A 183 -10.01 -21.20 11.51
C THR A 183 -10.00 -20.50 10.15
N ALA A 184 -10.49 -21.18 9.11
CA ALA A 184 -10.61 -20.61 7.77
C ALA A 184 -11.56 -19.39 7.74
N LEU A 185 -12.67 -19.41 8.49
CA LEU A 185 -13.54 -18.24 8.66
C LEU A 185 -12.79 -17.05 9.26
N VAL A 186 -12.08 -17.26 10.38
CA VAL A 186 -11.32 -16.18 11.04
C VAL A 186 -10.26 -15.61 10.11
N VAL A 187 -9.51 -16.47 9.42
CA VAL A 187 -8.49 -16.05 8.45
C VAL A 187 -9.13 -15.26 7.30
N ALA A 188 -10.25 -15.72 6.74
CA ALA A 188 -10.94 -15.03 5.65
C ALA A 188 -11.33 -13.59 6.03
N PHE A 189 -11.86 -13.38 7.24
CA PHE A 189 -12.18 -12.02 7.73
C PHE A 189 -10.93 -11.13 7.84
N LEU A 190 -9.80 -11.67 8.31
CA LEU A 190 -8.55 -10.92 8.40
C LEU A 190 -8.00 -10.53 7.02
N ILE A 191 -8.10 -11.43 6.03
CA ILE A 191 -7.71 -11.17 4.65
C ILE A 191 -8.59 -10.08 4.05
N ILE A 192 -9.91 -10.22 4.14
CA ILE A 192 -10.87 -9.23 3.61
C ILE A 192 -10.61 -7.85 4.22
N LYS A 193 -10.44 -7.77 5.54
CA LYS A 193 -10.12 -6.52 6.24
C LYS A 193 -8.84 -5.88 5.69
N THR A 194 -7.78 -6.66 5.53
CA THR A 194 -6.49 -6.19 5.01
C THR A 194 -6.61 -5.73 3.56
N ALA A 195 -7.36 -6.48 2.73
CA ALA A 195 -7.60 -6.14 1.34
C ALA A 195 -8.38 -4.83 1.20
N VAL A 196 -9.44 -4.64 2.00
CA VAL A 196 -10.23 -3.39 2.02
C VAL A 196 -9.39 -2.20 2.48
N GLU A 197 -8.54 -2.36 3.49
CA GLU A 197 -7.61 -1.31 3.95
C GLU A 197 -6.67 -0.87 2.81
N ILE A 198 -6.00 -1.81 2.14
CA ILE A 198 -5.07 -1.49 1.04
C ILE A 198 -5.82 -0.90 -0.16
N PHE A 199 -7.01 -1.43 -0.47
CA PHE A 199 -7.86 -0.91 -1.53
C PHE A 199 -8.23 0.55 -1.26
N TRP A 200 -8.65 0.85 -0.03
CA TRP A 200 -9.03 2.20 0.37
C TRP A 200 -7.85 3.17 0.34
N GLU A 201 -6.69 2.76 0.85
CA GLU A 201 -5.44 3.54 0.73
C GLU A 201 -5.08 3.85 -0.74
N ALA A 202 -5.22 2.86 -1.63
CA ALA A 202 -4.93 3.02 -3.05
C ALA A 202 -5.94 3.96 -3.75
N VAL A 203 -7.24 3.84 -3.43
CA VAL A 203 -8.27 4.76 -3.93
C VAL A 203 -8.00 6.19 -3.46
N GLN A 204 -7.74 6.37 -2.17
CA GLN A 204 -7.39 7.68 -1.60
C GLN A 204 -6.20 8.31 -2.31
N SER A 205 -5.12 7.55 -2.54
CA SER A 205 -3.95 8.04 -3.29
C SER A 205 -4.29 8.39 -4.74
N LEU A 206 -5.16 7.64 -5.41
CA LEU A 206 -5.57 7.93 -6.80
C LEU A 206 -6.50 9.15 -6.89
N THR A 207 -7.25 9.45 -5.83
CA THR A 207 -8.11 10.63 -5.71
C THR A 207 -7.41 11.83 -5.07
N ASP A 208 -6.07 11.81 -5.03
CA ASP A 208 -5.23 12.90 -4.51
C ASP A 208 -5.49 13.26 -3.03
N ALA A 209 -5.92 12.29 -2.22
CA ALA A 209 -5.95 12.46 -0.77
C ALA A 209 -4.53 12.60 -0.21
N PHE A 210 -4.40 13.37 0.86
CA PHE A 210 -3.13 13.67 1.51
C PHE A 210 -3.28 13.65 3.03
N ASP A 211 -2.20 13.30 3.73
CA ASP A 211 -2.20 13.17 5.18
C ASP A 211 -2.27 14.54 5.87
N ILE A 212 -3.29 14.74 6.70
CA ILE A 212 -3.56 16.00 7.41
C ILE A 212 -2.42 16.32 8.40
N ASP A 213 -1.87 15.31 9.07
CA ASP A 213 -0.79 15.52 10.04
C ASP A 213 0.49 16.00 9.32
N GLU A 214 0.71 15.51 8.09
CA GLU A 214 1.83 15.95 7.26
C GLU A 214 1.58 17.36 6.68
N VAL A 215 0.33 17.74 6.38
CA VAL A 215 -0.03 19.14 6.05
C VAL A 215 0.31 20.08 7.21
N GLU A 216 -0.11 19.76 8.43
CA GLU A 216 0.15 20.61 9.60
C GLU A 216 1.65 20.79 9.85
N THR A 217 2.39 19.68 9.83
CA THR A 217 3.84 19.67 10.04
C THR A 217 4.56 20.54 9.01
N LEU A 218 4.27 20.34 7.72
CA LEU A 218 4.91 21.10 6.65
C LEU A 218 4.47 22.57 6.64
N SER A 219 3.20 22.86 6.97
CA SER A 219 2.69 24.23 7.07
C SER A 219 3.42 25.04 8.15
N VAL A 220 3.70 24.42 9.30
CA VAL A 220 4.49 25.05 10.37
C VAL A 220 5.91 25.34 9.87
N LEU A 221 6.54 24.42 9.16
CA LEU A 221 7.88 24.64 8.60
C LEU A 221 7.89 25.80 7.60
N ILE A 222 6.93 25.85 6.68
CA ILE A 222 6.83 26.91 5.65
C ILE A 222 6.63 28.28 6.31
N ARG A 223 5.73 28.38 7.29
CA ARG A 223 5.46 29.64 8.01
C ARG A 223 6.68 30.20 8.75
N ASN A 224 7.65 29.35 9.10
CA ASN A 224 8.87 29.75 9.78
C ASN A 224 10.01 30.15 8.81
N VAL A 225 9.80 30.05 7.49
CA VAL A 225 10.79 30.49 6.50
C VAL A 225 10.85 32.01 6.46
N SER A 226 12.07 32.57 6.57
CA SER A 226 12.28 34.01 6.54
C SER A 226 11.77 34.63 5.23
N GLY A 227 10.91 35.64 5.35
CA GLY A 227 10.31 36.34 4.21
C GLY A 227 8.91 35.86 3.84
N VAL A 228 8.46 34.71 4.38
CA VAL A 228 7.05 34.31 4.33
C VAL A 228 6.28 35.13 5.36
N ILE A 229 5.26 35.86 4.91
CA ILE A 229 4.37 36.62 5.78
C ILE A 229 3.17 35.75 6.17
N GLU A 230 2.55 35.09 5.19
CA GLU A 230 1.40 34.21 5.40
C GLU A 230 1.43 33.01 4.45
N LEU A 231 0.90 31.87 4.90
CA LEU A 231 0.60 30.70 4.06
C LEU A 231 -0.90 30.69 3.78
N LEU A 232 -1.28 31.00 2.54
CA LEU A 232 -2.68 31.12 2.11
C LEU A 232 -3.31 29.78 1.75
N ASP A 233 -2.55 28.93 1.06
CA ASP A 233 -3.05 27.66 0.54
C ASP A 233 -1.96 26.58 0.59
N PHE A 234 -2.38 25.35 0.87
CA PHE A 234 -1.53 24.16 0.87
C PHE A 234 -2.31 23.01 0.26
N LYS A 235 -1.79 22.43 -0.83
CA LYS A 235 -2.36 21.28 -1.50
C LYS A 235 -1.28 20.22 -1.70
N GLY A 236 -1.45 19.08 -1.05
CA GLY A 236 -0.59 17.91 -1.23
C GLY A 236 -1.29 16.82 -2.04
N ARG A 237 -0.52 16.04 -2.81
CA ARG A 237 -0.99 14.81 -3.45
C ARG A 237 0.13 13.77 -3.58
N ALA A 238 -0.21 12.50 -3.50
CA ALA A 238 0.75 11.40 -3.64
C ALA A 238 0.74 10.80 -5.06
N HIS A 239 1.91 10.52 -5.61
CA HIS A 239 2.10 9.82 -6.89
C HIS A 239 3.12 8.70 -6.68
N GLY A 240 2.63 7.47 -6.46
CA GLY A 240 3.50 6.36 -6.05
C GLY A 240 4.19 6.68 -4.73
N ASN A 241 5.52 6.71 -4.73
CA ASN A 241 6.35 6.99 -3.55
C ASN A 241 6.82 8.46 -3.44
N MET A 242 6.27 9.38 -4.23
CA MET A 242 6.56 10.81 -4.20
C MET A 242 5.33 11.63 -3.81
N TYR A 243 5.55 12.74 -3.11
CA TYR A 243 4.56 13.76 -2.82
C TYR A 243 4.76 14.97 -3.73
N PHE A 244 3.67 15.52 -4.23
CA PHE A 244 3.61 16.76 -4.97
C PHE A 244 2.86 17.77 -4.12
N ILE A 245 3.48 18.91 -3.85
CA ILE A 245 2.99 19.92 -2.93
C ILE A 245 2.91 21.24 -3.66
N ASP A 246 1.71 21.79 -3.78
CA ASP A 246 1.43 23.12 -4.31
C ASP A 246 1.13 24.03 -3.11
N VAL A 247 1.90 25.10 -2.93
CA VAL A 247 1.73 26.06 -1.82
C VAL A 247 1.65 27.48 -2.32
N THR A 248 0.79 28.28 -1.69
CA THR A 248 0.68 29.71 -1.95
C THR A 248 1.07 30.48 -0.70
N VAL A 249 2.10 31.31 -0.81
CA VAL A 249 2.59 32.16 0.28
C VAL A 249 2.54 33.63 -0.11
N THR A 250 2.33 34.49 0.88
CA THR A 250 2.50 35.93 0.70
C THR A 250 3.88 36.39 1.15
N VAL A 251 4.44 37.34 0.42
CA VAL A 251 5.73 37.99 0.72
C VAL A 251 5.60 39.51 0.55
N ASP A 252 6.64 40.25 0.95
CA ASP A 252 6.67 41.70 0.77
C ASP A 252 6.51 42.09 -0.73
N PRO A 253 5.51 42.93 -1.08
CA PRO A 253 5.22 43.31 -2.46
C PRO A 253 6.33 44.11 -3.15
N TYR A 254 7.28 44.66 -2.40
CA TYR A 254 8.38 45.47 -2.92
C TYR A 254 9.64 44.65 -3.24
N LEU A 255 9.64 43.34 -2.97
CA LEU A 255 10.73 42.46 -3.35
C LEU A 255 10.85 42.38 -4.88
N ASN A 256 12.08 42.36 -5.37
CA ASN A 256 12.30 42.04 -6.77
C ASN A 256 12.15 40.52 -7.01
N VAL A 257 12.05 40.12 -8.29
CA VAL A 257 11.85 38.72 -8.70
C VAL A 257 12.93 37.78 -8.17
N PHE A 258 14.18 38.25 -8.05
CA PHE A 258 15.28 37.43 -7.55
C PHE A 258 15.14 37.18 -6.03
N GLU A 259 14.77 38.21 -5.27
CA GLU A 259 14.58 38.09 -3.83
C GLU A 259 13.40 37.18 -3.47
N SER A 260 12.29 37.32 -4.21
CA SER A 260 11.11 36.47 -4.02
C SER A 260 11.40 35.02 -4.44
N HIS A 261 12.13 34.80 -5.54
CA HIS A 261 12.56 33.45 -5.93
C HIS A 261 13.48 32.78 -4.88
N ARG A 262 14.34 33.54 -4.20
CA ARG A 262 15.16 32.99 -3.12
C ARG A 262 14.30 32.50 -1.94
N ILE A 263 13.17 33.13 -1.67
CA ILE A 263 12.21 32.65 -0.66
C ILE A 263 11.60 31.32 -1.10
N THR A 264 11.25 31.18 -2.39
CA THR A 264 10.75 29.89 -2.92
C THR A 264 11.78 28.78 -2.79
N GLU A 265 13.06 29.05 -3.12
CA GLU A 265 14.14 28.08 -2.95
C GLU A 265 14.31 27.66 -1.49
N GLU A 266 14.22 28.59 -0.53
CA GLU A 266 14.32 28.25 0.90
C GLU A 266 13.13 27.42 1.39
N ILE A 267 11.91 27.68 0.90
CA ILE A 267 10.72 26.85 1.16
C ILE A 267 10.94 25.43 0.60
N GLU A 268 11.35 25.32 -0.66
CA GLU A 268 11.64 24.05 -1.31
C GLU A 268 12.71 23.27 -0.53
N HIS A 269 13.81 23.91 -0.15
CA HIS A 269 14.87 23.31 0.63
C HIS A 269 14.43 22.88 2.03
N THR A 270 13.60 23.69 2.70
CA THR A 270 13.08 23.38 4.04
C THR A 270 12.22 22.12 3.99
N ILE A 271 11.31 22.01 3.02
CA ILE A 271 10.46 20.83 2.85
C ILE A 271 11.31 19.61 2.45
N MET A 272 12.27 19.77 1.53
CA MET A 272 13.16 18.67 1.10
C MET A 272 14.07 18.15 2.21
N ARG A 273 14.44 18.98 3.20
CA ARG A 273 15.22 18.55 4.38
C ARG A 273 14.40 17.64 5.29
N GLU A 274 13.11 17.94 5.46
CA GLU A 274 12.18 17.12 6.26
C GLU A 274 11.80 15.84 5.50
N ASN A 275 11.37 15.98 4.25
CA ASN A 275 10.93 14.88 3.41
C ASN A 275 11.55 14.97 2.01
N ARG A 276 12.57 14.13 1.78
CA ARG A 276 13.30 14.04 0.49
C ARG A 276 12.45 13.52 -0.68
N PHE A 277 11.26 13.00 -0.41
CA PHE A 277 10.35 12.46 -1.41
C PHE A 277 9.24 13.46 -1.77
N CYS A 278 9.54 14.76 -1.71
CA CYS A 278 8.61 15.82 -2.07
C CYS A 278 9.13 16.59 -3.28
N GLN A 279 8.22 16.95 -4.18
CA GLN A 279 8.39 17.98 -5.19
C GLN A 279 7.43 19.11 -4.85
N VAL A 280 7.95 20.33 -4.74
CA VAL A 280 7.19 21.49 -4.28
C VAL A 280 7.08 22.50 -5.42
N LEU A 281 5.91 23.09 -5.58
CA LEU A 281 5.67 24.26 -6.42
C LEU A 281 5.17 25.39 -5.52
N VAL A 282 5.91 26.50 -5.50
CA VAL A 282 5.58 27.66 -4.67
C VAL A 282 4.99 28.77 -5.55
N HIS A 283 3.74 29.14 -5.29
CA HIS A 283 3.14 30.36 -5.80
C HIS A 283 3.37 31.50 -4.79
N ILE A 284 3.81 32.65 -5.29
CA ILE A 284 4.03 33.85 -4.48
C ILE A 284 2.93 34.86 -4.79
N GLU A 285 2.29 35.36 -3.75
CA GLU A 285 1.39 36.50 -3.82
C GLU A 285 1.98 37.70 -3.06
N PRO A 286 1.73 38.94 -3.53
CA PRO A 286 2.07 40.12 -2.74
C PRO A 286 1.20 40.18 -1.49
N HIS A 287 1.79 40.43 -0.32
CA HIS A 287 1.01 40.68 0.89
C HIS A 287 0.33 42.05 0.78
N ILE A 288 -1.00 42.06 0.85
CA ILE A 288 -1.82 43.26 0.89
C ILE A 288 -2.51 43.29 2.24
N GLU A 289 -2.20 44.27 3.09
CA GLU A 289 -3.01 44.52 4.28
C GLU A 289 -4.43 44.89 3.83
N GLU A 290 -5.40 44.01 4.09
CA GLU A 290 -6.81 44.39 3.97
C GLU A 290 -7.09 45.50 4.97
N LEU A 291 -7.22 46.73 4.48
CA LEU A 291 -7.74 47.83 5.28
C LEU A 291 -9.11 47.40 5.83
N PRO A 292 -9.35 47.51 7.15
CA PRO A 292 -10.62 47.11 7.74
C PRO A 292 -11.76 47.85 7.04
N PRO A 293 -12.92 47.20 6.80
CA PRO A 293 -14.02 47.82 6.09
C PRO A 293 -14.39 49.13 6.80
N THR A 294 -14.21 50.24 6.09
CA THR A 294 -14.56 51.57 6.60
C THR A 294 -16.03 51.56 6.99
N SER A 295 -16.31 51.66 8.28
CA SER A 295 -17.68 51.80 8.77
C SER A 295 -18.30 53.06 8.16
N LYS A 296 -19.26 52.90 7.24
CA LYS A 296 -20.43 53.76 7.00
C LYS A 296 -21.11 53.44 5.67
N SER A 297 -22.29 52.83 5.76
CA SER A 297 -23.51 53.33 5.13
C SER A 297 -24.69 52.50 5.63
N GLN A 298 -25.20 52.82 6.81
CA GLN A 298 -26.59 52.49 7.14
C GLN A 298 -27.47 53.32 6.20
N SER A 299 -27.97 52.69 5.14
CA SER A 299 -29.06 53.24 4.35
C SER A 299 -30.36 53.09 5.14
N PRO A 300 -31.18 54.14 5.33
CA PRO A 300 -32.45 54.02 6.00
C PRO A 300 -33.43 53.24 5.13
N THR A 301 -34.07 52.24 5.74
CA THR A 301 -35.15 51.44 5.17
C THR A 301 -36.31 52.35 4.74
N ILE A 302 -36.80 52.17 3.52
CA ILE A 302 -38.19 52.47 3.13
C ILE A 302 -38.81 51.15 2.72
#